data_AF-A0A931X3Q0-F1
#
_entry.id   AF-A0A931X3Q0-F1
#
_cell.length_a   1.000
_cell.length_b   1.000
_cell.length_c   1.000
_cell.angle_alpha   90.00
_cell.angle_beta   90.00
_cell.angle_gamma   90.00
#
_symmetry.space_group_name_H-M   'P 1'
#
loop_
_entity.id
_entity.type
_entity.pdbx_description
1 polymer ?
#
loop_
_entity_poly.entity_id
_entity_poly.type
_entity_poly.pdbx_seq_one_letter_code
_entity_poly.pdbx_strand_id
1 'polypeptide(L)'
;MRATTSGLAQSVHTRLLAHARHAGLDPNLVLMRYTAERFLYRLSRSSHVERFVLKGALLLLVWLGEQIRPTRDADLLGFGDLSDEAVASAFRDICAQPVQADGIVFITGSVHVSQIRDEDPYGGKRVRVEGRLGSGRLRLQVDVGIGDAVMPSPEWLDYPSLLDLPRPRLRAYRPETSIAEKLHAMVTLGSKNSRMRDFFDIDALARSRGFEASTLAQAIAATFTRRRTPLPEALPLALTQEFASLDKEVQWRAFQRKAGLAAGSESLAGVVARVAVFLAPVLEAARRGAEPGSIWPAGGPWR
;
A
#
# COMPACT_ATOMS: atom_id res chain seq x y z
N MET A 1 26.43 -28.96 7.55
CA MET A 1 27.15 -27.79 8.11
C MET A 1 26.13 -26.74 8.52
N ARG A 2 26.03 -26.40 9.82
CA ARG A 2 25.20 -25.29 10.30
C ARG A 2 25.95 -24.00 10.00
N ALA A 3 25.54 -23.25 8.98
CA ALA A 3 26.00 -21.88 8.81
C ALA A 3 25.65 -21.12 10.10
N THR A 4 26.64 -20.50 10.74
CA THR A 4 26.39 -19.62 11.89
C THR A 4 25.46 -18.50 11.44
N THR A 5 24.52 -18.09 12.31
CA THR A 5 23.51 -17.06 11.99
C THR A 5 24.15 -15.76 11.43
N SER A 6 25.39 -15.48 11.83
CA SER A 6 26.22 -14.38 11.32
C SER A 6 26.57 -14.52 9.82
N GLY A 7 26.98 -15.71 9.37
CA GLY A 7 27.34 -15.94 7.96
C GLY A 7 26.15 -15.82 7.01
N LEU A 8 24.98 -16.32 7.43
CA LEU A 8 23.75 -16.18 6.66
C LEU A 8 23.33 -14.71 6.54
N ALA A 9 23.34 -13.97 7.65
CA ALA A 9 22.96 -12.56 7.64
C ALA A 9 23.85 -11.72 6.73
N GLN A 10 25.17 -11.95 6.76
CA GLN A 10 26.11 -11.29 5.85
C GLN A 10 25.85 -11.64 4.38
N SER A 11 25.57 -12.92 4.08
CA SER A 11 25.22 -13.36 2.73
C SER A 11 23.94 -12.69 2.22
N VAL A 12 22.88 -12.68 3.03
CA VAL A 12 21.61 -12.00 2.72
C VAL A 12 21.84 -10.52 2.47
N HIS A 13 22.58 -9.84 3.35
CA HIS A 13 22.89 -8.41 3.18
C HIS A 13 23.61 -8.14 1.86
N THR A 14 24.66 -8.90 1.53
CA THR A 14 25.39 -8.78 0.26
C THR A 14 24.47 -8.98 -0.95
N ARG A 15 23.58 -9.97 -0.91
CA ARG A 15 22.62 -10.24 -1.99
C ARG A 15 21.60 -9.12 -2.15
N LEU A 16 21.11 -8.53 -1.06
CA LEU A 16 20.20 -7.38 -1.11
C LEU A 16 20.88 -6.14 -1.70
N LEU A 17 22.15 -5.89 -1.36
CA LEU A 17 22.91 -4.80 -1.98
C LEU A 17 23.16 -5.03 -3.47
N ALA A 18 23.42 -6.29 -3.87
CA ALA A 18 23.55 -6.65 -5.27
C ALA A 18 22.24 -6.46 -6.04
N HIS A 19 21.10 -6.87 -5.47
CA HIS A 19 19.76 -6.64 -6.01
C HIS A 19 19.48 -5.15 -6.18
N ALA A 20 19.75 -4.34 -5.15
CA ALA A 20 19.56 -2.90 -5.20
C ALA A 20 20.34 -2.25 -6.37
N ARG A 21 21.61 -2.62 -6.54
CA ARG A 21 22.43 -2.13 -7.66
C ARG A 21 21.88 -2.57 -9.01
N HIS A 22 21.51 -3.84 -9.16
CA HIS A 22 21.01 -4.36 -10.43
C HIS A 22 19.67 -3.72 -10.82
N ALA A 23 18.78 -3.51 -9.85
CA ALA A 23 17.47 -2.91 -10.06
C ALA A 23 17.49 -1.37 -10.12
N GLY A 24 18.65 -0.72 -9.88
CA GLY A 24 18.76 0.75 -9.81
C GLY A 24 18.02 1.37 -8.61
N LEU A 25 17.87 0.64 -7.52
CA LEU A 25 17.13 1.05 -6.33
C LEU A 25 18.05 1.53 -5.20
N ASP A 26 17.54 2.43 -4.36
CA ASP A 26 18.18 2.80 -3.10
C ASP A 26 18.39 1.54 -2.22
N PRO A 27 19.63 1.20 -1.82
CA PRO A 27 19.89 0.07 -0.95
C PRO A 27 19.10 0.08 0.36
N ASN A 28 18.87 1.25 0.95
CA ASN A 28 18.09 1.36 2.18
C ASN A 28 16.61 1.02 1.94
N LEU A 29 16.07 1.39 0.78
CA LEU A 29 14.71 1.01 0.38
C LEU A 29 14.60 -0.52 0.27
N VAL A 30 15.56 -1.17 -0.37
CA VAL A 30 15.58 -2.63 -0.51
C VAL A 30 15.66 -3.32 0.85
N LEU A 31 16.51 -2.83 1.77
CA LEU A 31 16.59 -3.36 3.14
C LEU A 31 15.26 -3.21 3.91
N MET A 32 14.55 -2.08 3.74
CA MET A 32 13.25 -1.89 4.39
C MET A 32 12.15 -2.74 3.77
N ARG A 33 12.11 -2.87 2.44
CA ARG A 33 11.20 -3.81 1.76
C ARG A 33 11.46 -5.25 2.21
N TYR A 34 12.72 -5.66 2.32
CA TYR A 34 13.09 -6.97 2.85
C TYR A 34 12.61 -7.16 4.29
N THR A 35 12.77 -6.14 5.14
CA THR A 35 12.28 -6.17 6.53
C THR A 35 10.76 -6.39 6.57
N ALA A 36 9.99 -5.62 5.78
CA ALA A 36 8.54 -5.77 5.70
C ALA A 36 8.13 -7.13 5.13
N GLU A 37 8.77 -7.58 4.04
CA GLU A 37 8.55 -8.87 3.40
C GLU A 37 8.76 -10.04 4.37
N ARG A 38 9.85 -10.02 5.14
CA ARG A 38 10.17 -11.08 6.10
C ARG A 38 9.28 -11.04 7.35
N PHE A 39 8.73 -9.88 7.70
CA PHE A 39 7.64 -9.77 8.68
C PHE A 39 6.33 -10.37 8.13
N LEU A 40 5.94 -10.01 6.90
CA LEU A 40 4.75 -10.56 6.24
C LEU A 40 4.85 -12.08 6.09
N TYR A 41 6.04 -12.61 5.81
CA TYR A 41 6.26 -14.06 5.79
C TYR A 41 5.96 -14.69 7.14
N ARG A 42 6.48 -14.13 8.24
CA ARG A 42 6.15 -14.60 9.59
C ARG A 42 4.66 -14.48 9.91
N LEU A 43 4.01 -13.38 9.51
CA LEU A 43 2.55 -13.22 9.64
C LEU A 43 1.81 -14.36 8.93
N SER A 44 2.20 -14.67 7.68
CA SER A 44 1.59 -15.75 6.89
C SER A 44 1.76 -17.16 7.48
N ARG A 45 2.71 -17.34 8.40
CA ARG A 45 2.99 -18.61 9.08
C ARG A 45 2.44 -18.64 10.51
N SER A 46 1.88 -17.54 11.00
CA SER A 46 1.36 -17.41 12.36
C SER A 46 -0.14 -17.70 12.43
N SER A 47 -0.64 -17.93 13.64
CA SER A 47 -2.08 -18.01 13.92
C SER A 47 -2.83 -16.69 13.66
N HIS A 48 -2.12 -15.59 13.45
CA HIS A 48 -2.71 -14.26 13.21
C HIS A 48 -2.96 -13.98 11.72
N VAL A 49 -2.68 -14.91 10.79
CA VAL A 49 -2.77 -14.66 9.34
C VAL A 49 -4.16 -14.19 8.87
N GLU A 50 -5.23 -14.73 9.46
CA GLU A 50 -6.59 -14.33 9.10
C GLU A 50 -7.02 -13.02 9.78
N ARG A 51 -6.34 -12.63 10.86
CA ARG A 51 -6.63 -11.40 11.61
C ARG A 51 -6.24 -10.14 10.87
N PHE A 52 -5.37 -10.25 9.86
CA PHE A 52 -4.87 -9.11 9.10
C PHE A 52 -5.06 -9.30 7.60
N VAL A 53 -5.26 -8.18 6.90
CA VAL A 53 -5.29 -8.11 5.43
C VAL A 53 -4.29 -7.07 4.99
N LEU A 54 -3.38 -7.40 4.08
CA LEU A 54 -2.44 -6.43 3.52
C LEU A 54 -3.17 -5.40 2.67
N LYS A 55 -2.80 -4.14 2.87
CA LYS A 55 -3.30 -3.02 2.09
C LYS A 55 -2.17 -2.04 1.76
N GLY A 56 -2.55 -0.89 1.22
CA GLY A 56 -1.64 0.23 1.02
C GLY A 56 -0.58 -0.02 -0.05
N ALA A 57 0.53 0.70 0.05
CA ALA A 57 1.43 0.90 -1.07
C ALA A 57 2.35 -0.29 -1.38
N LEU A 58 2.46 -1.28 -0.48
CA LEU A 58 3.23 -2.50 -0.75
C LEU A 58 2.56 -3.37 -1.82
N LEU A 59 1.22 -3.29 -1.96
CA LEU A 59 0.50 -4.00 -3.01
C LEU A 59 0.82 -3.48 -4.41
N LEU A 60 1.31 -2.25 -4.55
CA LEU A 60 1.78 -1.74 -5.84
C LEU A 60 2.95 -2.58 -6.38
N LEU A 61 3.76 -3.20 -5.51
CA LEU A 61 4.85 -4.09 -5.93
C LEU A 61 4.31 -5.37 -6.56
N VAL A 62 3.16 -5.86 -6.08
CA VAL A 62 2.47 -7.02 -6.65
C VAL A 62 1.86 -6.67 -8.00
N TRP A 63 1.26 -5.48 -8.11
CA TRP A 63 0.46 -5.12 -9.28
C TRP A 63 1.24 -4.47 -10.42
N LEU A 64 2.31 -3.74 -10.10
CA LEU A 64 3.05 -2.86 -11.01
C LEU A 64 4.56 -3.13 -11.00
N GLY A 65 5.06 -4.00 -10.11
CA GLY A 65 6.47 -4.35 -10.00
C GLY A 65 7.31 -3.38 -9.15
N GLU A 66 8.59 -3.70 -9.02
CA GLU A 66 9.47 -3.10 -8.01
C GLU A 66 9.91 -1.65 -8.28
N GLN A 67 9.86 -1.22 -9.54
CA GLN A 67 10.37 0.08 -10.00
C GLN A 67 9.35 1.22 -9.88
N ILE A 68 8.11 0.94 -9.49
CA ILE A 68 7.01 1.91 -9.57
C ILE A 68 7.25 3.18 -8.72
N ARG A 69 7.64 3.01 -7.45
CA ARG A 69 8.15 4.05 -6.54
C ARG A 69 8.62 3.47 -5.20
N PRO A 70 9.37 4.23 -4.39
CA PRO A 70 9.68 3.87 -3.02
C PRO A 70 8.43 3.68 -2.15
N THR A 71 8.34 2.51 -1.52
CA THR A 71 7.38 2.17 -0.46
C THR A 71 8.14 1.49 0.67
N ARG A 72 7.92 1.95 1.89
CA ARG A 72 8.74 1.62 3.07
C ARG A 72 7.93 0.93 4.15
N ASP A 73 6.76 1.48 4.43
CA ASP A 73 5.90 1.04 5.51
C ASP A 73 4.93 -0.04 5.00
N ALA A 74 4.55 -0.96 5.89
CA ALA A 74 3.49 -1.91 5.63
C ALA A 74 2.17 -1.37 6.19
N ASP A 75 1.09 -1.54 5.44
CA ASP A 75 -0.25 -1.18 5.89
C ASP A 75 -1.08 -2.47 5.99
N LEU A 76 -1.72 -2.69 7.13
CA LEU A 76 -2.63 -3.82 7.35
C LEU A 76 -4.01 -3.28 7.74
N LEU A 77 -5.06 -3.99 7.35
CA LEU A 77 -6.37 -3.88 7.99
C LEU A 77 -6.46 -4.96 9.07
N GLY A 78 -6.76 -4.57 10.31
CA GLY A 78 -6.94 -5.49 11.43
C GLY A 78 -8.41 -5.88 11.67
N PHE A 79 -8.62 -7.10 12.17
CA PHE A 79 -9.92 -7.62 12.62
C PHE A 79 -9.83 -8.12 14.08
N GLY A 80 -10.99 -8.29 14.73
CA GLY A 80 -11.10 -8.79 16.10
C GLY A 80 -10.76 -7.74 17.15
N ASP A 81 -10.24 -8.18 18.31
CA ASP A 81 -9.76 -7.25 19.35
C ASP A 81 -8.55 -6.48 18.81
N LEU A 82 -8.64 -5.15 18.82
CA LEU A 82 -7.56 -4.26 18.41
C LEU A 82 -7.21 -3.31 19.54
N SER A 83 -7.22 -3.74 20.81
CA SER A 83 -6.60 -3.02 21.93
C SER A 83 -5.08 -2.88 21.75
N ASP A 84 -4.44 -1.95 22.46
CA ASP A 84 -2.98 -1.71 22.28
C ASP A 84 -2.21 -2.97 22.70
N GLU A 85 -2.66 -3.60 23.76
CA GLU A 85 -2.14 -4.84 24.32
C GLU A 85 -2.33 -6.02 23.35
N ALA A 86 -3.52 -6.19 22.77
CA ALA A 86 -3.79 -7.28 21.84
C ALA A 86 -3.00 -7.15 20.53
N VAL A 87 -2.80 -5.92 20.04
CA VAL A 87 -1.95 -5.66 18.87
C VAL A 87 -0.48 -5.87 19.22
N ALA A 88 0.00 -5.35 20.35
CA ALA A 88 1.38 -5.57 20.79
C ALA A 88 1.69 -7.06 20.98
N SER A 89 0.76 -7.83 21.57
CA SER A 89 0.91 -9.28 21.74
C SER A 89 0.99 -9.99 20.39
N ALA A 90 0.07 -9.71 19.47
CA ALA A 90 0.08 -10.32 18.15
C ALA A 90 1.37 -10.05 17.39
N PHE A 91 1.86 -8.82 17.41
CA PHE A 91 3.11 -8.47 16.74
C PHE A 91 4.32 -9.14 17.40
N ARG A 92 4.34 -9.31 18.73
CA ARG A 92 5.36 -10.11 19.42
C ARG A 92 5.34 -11.57 18.96
N ASP A 93 4.16 -12.18 18.88
CA ASP A 93 3.99 -13.56 18.43
C ASP A 93 4.43 -13.73 16.97
N ILE A 94 4.00 -12.84 16.08
CA ILE A 94 4.39 -12.82 14.67
C ILE A 94 5.91 -12.70 14.56
N CYS A 95 6.53 -11.75 15.26
CA CYS A 95 7.99 -11.56 15.22
C CYS A 95 8.75 -12.78 15.76
N ALA A 96 8.17 -13.52 16.72
CA ALA A 96 8.74 -14.74 17.29
C ALA A 96 8.46 -16.01 16.48
N GLN A 97 7.58 -15.94 15.47
CA GLN A 97 7.14 -17.09 14.69
C GLN A 97 8.35 -17.85 14.09
N PRO A 98 8.54 -19.14 14.43
CA PRO A 98 9.59 -19.96 13.84
C PRO A 98 9.38 -20.08 12.32
N VAL A 99 10.44 -19.79 11.57
CA VAL A 99 10.49 -19.84 10.10
C VAL A 99 11.84 -20.38 9.62
N GLN A 100 11.93 -20.74 8.34
CA GLN A 100 13.21 -20.97 7.68
C GLN A 100 14.12 -19.75 7.90
N ALA A 101 15.38 -19.99 8.25
CA ALA A 101 16.34 -18.93 8.52
C ALA A 101 16.51 -18.01 7.30
N ASP A 102 16.22 -16.73 7.50
CA ASP A 102 16.24 -15.67 6.49
C ASP A 102 17.23 -14.55 6.87
N GLY A 103 18.09 -14.80 7.87
CA GLY A 103 19.16 -13.89 8.30
C GLY A 103 18.67 -12.67 9.12
N ILE A 104 17.36 -12.42 9.20
CA ILE A 104 16.79 -11.32 9.98
C ILE A 104 16.24 -11.82 11.32
N VAL A 105 16.47 -11.04 12.38
CA VAL A 105 15.92 -11.27 13.71
C VAL A 105 15.11 -10.06 14.13
N PHE A 106 13.84 -10.25 14.48
CA PHE A 106 13.00 -9.20 15.05
C PHE A 106 13.15 -9.19 16.58
N ILE A 107 13.35 -8.00 17.15
CA ILE A 107 13.50 -7.82 18.60
C ILE A 107 12.11 -7.64 19.19
N THR A 108 11.50 -8.72 19.68
CA THR A 108 10.11 -8.70 20.20
C THR A 108 9.89 -7.70 21.32
N GLY A 109 10.87 -7.51 22.21
CA GLY A 109 10.82 -6.51 23.28
C GLY A 109 10.84 -5.05 22.80
N SER A 110 11.12 -4.80 21.52
CA SER A 110 11.08 -3.46 20.91
C SER A 110 9.73 -3.09 20.30
N VAL A 111 8.76 -4.01 20.31
CA VAL A 111 7.41 -3.76 19.77
C VAL A 111 6.77 -2.61 20.54
N HIS A 112 6.50 -1.53 19.83
CA HIS A 112 5.85 -0.35 20.38
C HIS A 112 4.63 0.01 19.55
N VAL A 113 3.47 0.12 20.21
CA VAL A 113 2.19 0.49 19.60
C VAL A 113 1.88 1.93 19.98
N SER A 114 1.44 2.71 19.00
CA SER A 114 1.03 4.10 19.18
C SER A 114 -0.20 4.39 18.33
N GLN A 115 -1.03 5.35 18.76
CA GLN A 115 -2.19 5.76 17.97
C GLN A 115 -1.75 6.64 16.79
N ILE A 116 -2.34 6.40 15.62
CA ILE A 116 -2.21 7.28 14.46
C ILE A 116 -3.20 8.43 14.67
N ARG A 117 -2.66 9.62 14.92
CA ARG A 117 -3.43 10.87 15.02
C ARG A 117 -3.56 11.48 13.61
N ASP A 118 -4.30 10.83 12.72
CA ASP A 118 -4.69 11.42 11.43
C ASP A 118 -6.22 11.54 11.38
N GLU A 119 -6.71 12.40 10.47
CA GLU A 119 -8.11 12.81 10.25
C GLU A 119 -9.10 11.67 9.87
N ASP A 120 -8.75 10.41 10.13
CA ASP A 120 -9.62 9.25 9.90
C ASP A 120 -10.54 9.03 11.12
N PRO A 121 -11.88 9.10 10.96
CA PRO A 121 -12.82 8.96 12.07
C PRO A 121 -12.78 7.58 12.77
N TYR A 122 -12.10 6.58 12.21
CA TYR A 122 -11.99 5.24 12.80
C TYR A 122 -10.67 4.98 13.56
N GLY A 123 -9.73 5.92 13.48
CA GLY A 123 -8.40 5.78 14.08
C GLY A 123 -7.57 4.65 13.46
N GLY A 124 -6.34 4.51 13.93
CA GLY A 124 -5.42 3.47 13.49
C GLY A 124 -4.29 3.29 14.48
N LYS A 125 -3.54 2.19 14.33
CA LYS A 125 -2.41 1.88 15.22
C LYS A 125 -1.14 1.77 14.42
N ARG A 126 -0.13 2.50 14.85
CA ARG A 126 1.23 2.39 14.31
C ARG A 126 2.04 1.52 15.23
N VAL A 127 2.50 0.40 14.68
CA VAL A 127 3.42 -0.52 15.34
C VAL A 127 4.81 -0.30 14.80
N ARG A 128 5.79 -0.17 15.70
CA ARG A 128 7.22 -0.12 15.36
C ARG A 128 7.93 -1.29 15.98
N VAL A 129 8.82 -1.91 15.21
CA VAL A 129 9.64 -3.06 15.66
C VAL A 129 11.06 -2.90 15.12
N GLU A 130 12.06 -3.18 15.95
CA GLU A 130 13.44 -3.31 15.52
C GLU A 130 13.69 -4.68 14.88
N GLY A 131 14.31 -4.68 13.71
CA GLY A 131 14.91 -5.86 13.08
C GLY A 131 16.42 -5.76 13.10
N ARG A 132 17.10 -6.91 13.06
CA ARG A 132 18.55 -6.99 12.90
C ARG A 132 18.91 -7.93 11.77
N LEU A 133 19.74 -7.46 10.86
CA LEU A 133 20.37 -8.27 9.82
C LEU A 133 21.88 -8.23 10.06
N GLY A 134 22.38 -9.24 10.78
CA GLY A 134 23.75 -9.24 11.30
C GLY A 134 23.92 -8.15 12.36
N SER A 135 24.93 -7.28 12.21
CA SER A 135 25.10 -6.09 13.05
C SER A 135 24.24 -4.90 12.62
N GLY A 136 23.61 -4.96 11.44
CA GLY A 136 22.79 -3.88 10.89
C GLY A 136 21.44 -3.77 11.59
N ARG A 137 21.11 -2.56 12.07
CA ARG A 137 19.81 -2.25 12.68
C ARG A 137 18.83 -1.79 11.61
N LEU A 138 17.68 -2.46 11.55
CA LEU A 138 16.56 -2.18 10.65
C LEU A 138 15.34 -1.77 11.47
N ARG A 139 14.48 -0.94 10.89
CA ARG A 139 13.22 -0.52 11.52
C ARG A 139 12.07 -0.96 10.65
N LEU A 140 11.11 -1.66 11.26
CA LEU A 140 9.82 -1.96 10.67
C LEU A 140 8.79 -1.00 11.24
N GLN A 141 8.00 -0.40 10.37
CA GLN A 141 6.77 0.31 10.73
C GLN A 141 5.60 -0.37 10.03
N VAL A 142 4.56 -0.71 10.80
CA VAL A 142 3.31 -1.27 10.30
C VAL A 142 2.16 -0.45 10.82
N ASP A 143 1.37 0.11 9.90
CA ASP A 143 0.15 0.84 10.23
C ASP A 143 -1.04 -0.11 10.10
N VAL A 144 -1.80 -0.26 11.18
CA VAL A 144 -2.97 -1.12 11.28
C VAL A 144 -4.22 -0.23 11.27
N GLY A 145 -4.90 -0.22 10.13
CA GLY A 145 -6.21 0.42 9.96
C GLY A 145 -7.32 -0.41 10.62
N ILE A 146 -8.42 0.26 10.96
CA ILE A 146 -9.55 -0.36 11.65
C ILE A 146 -10.84 -0.13 10.86
N GLY A 147 -11.49 -1.24 10.54
CA GLY A 147 -12.85 -1.22 10.01
C GLY A 147 -13.01 -0.47 8.69
N ASP A 148 -12.06 -0.56 7.76
CA ASP A 148 -12.34 -0.17 6.38
C ASP A 148 -13.35 -1.13 5.75
N ALA A 149 -14.12 -0.64 4.77
CA ALA A 149 -14.92 -1.52 3.92
C ALA A 149 -13.99 -2.18 2.90
N VAL A 150 -14.01 -3.51 2.84
CA VAL A 150 -13.24 -4.26 1.86
C VAL A 150 -14.18 -4.83 0.80
N MET A 151 -14.35 -4.04 -0.25
CA MET A 151 -15.12 -4.41 -1.43
C MET A 151 -14.25 -4.18 -2.67
N PRO A 152 -14.10 -5.16 -3.56
CA PRO A 152 -14.49 -6.58 -3.42
C PRO A 152 -13.78 -7.27 -2.23
N SER A 153 -14.23 -8.47 -1.87
CA SER A 153 -13.62 -9.23 -0.78
C SER A 153 -12.10 -9.41 -0.99
N PRO A 154 -11.29 -9.40 0.09
CA PRO A 154 -9.86 -9.62 -0.01
C PRO A 154 -9.55 -10.97 -0.67
N GLU A 155 -8.49 -11.01 -1.47
CA GLU A 155 -8.01 -12.24 -2.11
C GLU A 155 -6.72 -12.73 -1.48
N TRP A 156 -6.51 -14.05 -1.51
CA TRP A 156 -5.22 -14.63 -1.15
C TRP A 156 -4.22 -14.41 -2.29
N LEU A 157 -3.06 -13.85 -1.97
CA LEU A 157 -1.96 -13.72 -2.91
C LEU A 157 -0.63 -14.17 -2.32
N ASP A 158 0.30 -14.53 -3.20
CA ASP A 158 1.70 -14.72 -2.86
C ASP A 158 2.45 -13.41 -3.09
N TYR A 159 2.86 -12.76 -1.99
CA TYR A 159 3.61 -11.52 -2.06
C TYR A 159 5.04 -11.80 -2.60
N PRO A 160 5.59 -10.97 -3.49
CA PRO A 160 6.88 -11.23 -4.10
C PRO A 160 8.02 -11.22 -3.07
N SER A 161 9.01 -12.10 -3.26
CA SER A 161 10.24 -12.10 -2.48
C SER A 161 11.38 -11.44 -3.27
N LEU A 162 12.14 -10.55 -2.62
CA LEU A 162 13.33 -9.91 -3.19
C LEU A 162 14.49 -10.89 -3.43
N LEU A 163 14.56 -11.94 -2.61
CA LEU A 163 15.52 -13.02 -2.74
C LEU A 163 14.78 -14.33 -2.98
N ASP A 164 15.52 -15.36 -3.41
CA ASP A 164 15.02 -16.73 -3.49
C ASP A 164 14.78 -17.30 -2.07
N LEU A 165 13.66 -16.89 -1.49
CA LEU A 165 13.17 -17.23 -0.16
C LEU A 165 11.65 -17.44 -0.24
N PRO A 166 11.08 -18.26 0.68
CA PRO A 166 9.64 -18.50 0.71
C PRO A 166 8.83 -17.20 0.72
N ARG A 167 7.80 -17.18 -0.15
CA ARG A 167 6.91 -16.04 -0.33
C ARG A 167 5.86 -15.98 0.80
N PRO A 168 5.50 -14.78 1.29
CA PRO A 168 4.34 -14.63 2.16
C PRO A 168 3.05 -14.94 1.39
N ARG A 169 2.19 -15.82 1.94
CA ARG A 169 0.83 -16.02 1.43
C ARG A 169 -0.19 -15.42 2.38
N LEU A 170 -0.90 -14.38 1.93
CA LEU A 170 -1.79 -13.62 2.81
C LEU A 170 -3.00 -13.07 2.05
N ARG A 171 -4.03 -12.71 2.79
CA ARG A 171 -5.15 -11.95 2.26
C ARG A 171 -4.72 -10.51 2.00
N ALA A 172 -5.13 -9.96 0.87
CA ALA A 172 -4.81 -8.61 0.46
C ALA A 172 -6.01 -7.91 -0.15
N TYR A 173 -6.01 -6.58 -0.08
CA TYR A 173 -6.93 -5.77 -0.87
C TYR A 173 -6.74 -6.04 -2.34
N ARG A 174 -7.82 -5.85 -3.10
CA ARG A 174 -7.74 -5.73 -4.55
C ARG A 174 -7.50 -4.27 -4.96
N PRO A 175 -7.00 -4.01 -6.19
CA PRO A 175 -6.78 -2.66 -6.69
C PRO A 175 -7.98 -1.73 -6.55
N GLU A 176 -9.20 -2.24 -6.72
CA GLU A 176 -10.44 -1.46 -6.66
C GLU A 176 -10.66 -0.81 -5.30
N THR A 177 -10.47 -1.55 -4.20
CA THR A 177 -10.56 -1.01 -2.84
C THR A 177 -9.48 0.04 -2.58
N SER A 178 -8.27 -0.18 -3.08
CA SER A 178 -7.16 0.79 -2.96
C SER A 178 -7.47 2.10 -3.71
N ILE A 179 -8.03 2.00 -4.92
CA ILE A 179 -8.46 3.16 -5.71
C ILE A 179 -9.60 3.89 -4.99
N ALA A 180 -10.58 3.16 -4.45
CA ALA A 180 -11.70 3.74 -3.71
C ALA A 180 -11.25 4.54 -2.48
N GLU A 181 -10.32 4.00 -1.66
CA GLU A 181 -9.75 4.73 -0.51
C GLU A 181 -9.00 6.00 -0.94
N LYS A 182 -8.26 5.94 -2.05
CA LYS A 182 -7.53 7.09 -2.60
C LYS A 182 -8.47 8.16 -3.13
N LEU A 183 -9.52 7.76 -3.85
CA LEU A 183 -10.55 8.68 -4.32
C LEU A 183 -11.28 9.34 -3.14
N HIS A 184 -11.61 8.58 -2.09
CA HIS A 184 -12.20 9.13 -0.87
C HIS A 184 -11.30 10.22 -0.27
N ALA A 185 -9.99 9.95 -0.12
CA ALA A 185 -9.04 10.95 0.35
C ALA A 185 -8.94 12.17 -0.58
N MET A 186 -9.03 11.98 -1.90
CA MET A 186 -9.05 13.08 -2.87
C MET A 186 -10.26 13.99 -2.68
N VAL A 187 -11.43 13.41 -2.39
CA VAL A 187 -12.67 14.15 -2.13
C VAL A 187 -12.61 14.89 -0.80
N THR A 188 -12.24 14.21 0.29
CA THR A 188 -12.29 14.80 1.64
C THR A 188 -11.26 15.89 1.85
N LEU A 189 -10.06 15.74 1.29
CA LEU A 189 -9.00 16.75 1.41
C LEU A 189 -9.23 17.96 0.50
N GLY A 190 -9.97 17.80 -0.61
CA GLY A 190 -10.30 18.87 -1.55
C GLY A 190 -9.10 19.74 -1.94
N SER A 191 -9.22 21.06 -1.77
CA SER A 191 -8.14 22.02 -2.10
C SER A 191 -6.88 21.85 -1.25
N LYS A 192 -6.98 21.29 -0.04
CA LYS A 192 -5.84 21.03 0.86
C LYS A 192 -5.06 19.77 0.49
N ASN A 193 -5.55 18.96 -0.45
CA ASN A 193 -4.95 17.69 -0.80
C ASN A 193 -3.49 17.82 -1.29
N SER A 194 -2.55 17.29 -0.52
CA SER A 194 -1.11 17.23 -0.84
C SER A 194 -0.63 15.82 -1.18
N ARG A 195 -1.54 14.84 -1.25
CA ARG A 195 -1.25 13.42 -1.46
C ARG A 195 -1.04 13.11 -2.94
N MET A 196 -0.06 13.78 -3.55
CA MET A 196 0.31 13.64 -4.97
C MET A 196 0.54 12.18 -5.40
N ARG A 197 1.08 11.36 -4.49
CA ARG A 197 1.26 9.92 -4.72
C ARG A 197 -0.03 9.17 -5.07
N ASP A 198 -1.18 9.60 -4.57
CA ASP A 198 -2.44 8.91 -4.83
C ASP A 198 -2.90 9.10 -6.28
N PHE A 199 -2.63 10.27 -6.87
CA PHE A 199 -2.85 10.50 -8.31
C PHE A 199 -1.95 9.60 -9.16
N PHE A 200 -0.68 9.52 -8.81
CA PHE A 200 0.28 8.63 -9.47
C PHE A 200 -0.13 7.17 -9.38
N ASP A 201 -0.50 6.70 -8.17
CA ASP A 201 -0.86 5.30 -7.95
C ASP A 201 -2.12 4.92 -8.76
N ILE A 202 -3.15 5.78 -8.80
CA ILE A 202 -4.37 5.52 -9.59
C ILE A 202 -4.06 5.53 -11.08
N ASP A 203 -3.34 6.54 -11.59
CA ASP A 203 -2.97 6.62 -13.01
C ASP A 203 -2.14 5.40 -13.45
N ALA A 204 -1.17 5.00 -12.65
CA ALA A 204 -0.34 3.83 -12.94
C ALA A 204 -1.16 2.53 -12.96
N LEU A 205 -2.10 2.36 -12.03
CA LEU A 205 -3.00 1.21 -12.00
C LEU A 205 -3.93 1.19 -13.22
N ALA A 206 -4.56 2.32 -13.53
CA ALA A 206 -5.47 2.46 -14.67
C ALA A 206 -4.77 2.16 -16.01
N ARG A 207 -3.51 2.57 -16.16
CA ARG A 207 -2.71 2.30 -17.37
C ARG A 207 -2.21 0.86 -17.49
N SER A 208 -2.05 0.15 -16.38
CA SER A 208 -1.37 -1.15 -16.37
C SER A 208 -2.31 -2.34 -16.22
N ARG A 209 -3.57 -2.11 -15.85
CA ARG A 209 -4.52 -3.19 -15.54
C ARG A 209 -5.91 -2.92 -16.10
N GLY A 210 -6.60 -3.99 -16.45
CA GLY A 210 -8.03 -3.95 -16.71
C GLY A 210 -8.84 -3.97 -15.42
N PHE A 211 -10.04 -3.41 -15.49
CA PHE A 211 -10.97 -3.28 -14.37
C PHE A 211 -12.38 -3.64 -14.81
N GLU A 212 -13.19 -4.17 -13.90
CA GLU A 212 -14.62 -4.24 -14.11
C GLU A 212 -15.25 -2.97 -13.51
N ALA A 213 -15.95 -2.19 -14.33
CA ALA A 213 -16.48 -0.90 -13.90
C ALA A 213 -17.47 -1.03 -12.72
N SER A 214 -18.31 -2.07 -12.72
CA SER A 214 -19.26 -2.36 -11.64
C SER A 214 -18.55 -2.66 -10.32
N THR A 215 -17.51 -3.49 -10.35
CA THR A 215 -16.72 -3.80 -9.14
C THR A 215 -16.05 -2.54 -8.59
N LEU A 216 -15.49 -1.68 -9.45
CA LEU A 216 -14.87 -0.42 -9.01
C LEU A 216 -15.91 0.56 -8.43
N ALA A 217 -17.08 0.68 -9.06
CA ALA A 217 -18.18 1.51 -8.56
C ALA A 217 -18.69 1.02 -7.18
N GLN A 218 -18.83 -0.30 -7.01
CA GLN A 218 -19.22 -0.90 -5.73
C GLN A 218 -18.16 -0.67 -4.64
N ALA A 219 -16.87 -0.78 -4.97
CA ALA A 219 -15.78 -0.45 -4.06
C ALA A 219 -15.86 1.01 -3.59
N ILE A 220 -16.06 1.94 -4.53
CA ILE A 220 -16.23 3.38 -4.24
C ILE A 220 -17.44 3.60 -3.32
N ALA A 221 -18.62 3.08 -3.68
CA ALA A 221 -19.83 3.23 -2.88
C ALA A 221 -19.65 2.67 -1.45
N ALA A 222 -19.06 1.48 -1.32
CA ALA A 222 -18.80 0.84 -0.03
C ALA A 222 -17.84 1.66 0.84
N THR A 223 -16.74 2.17 0.27
CA THR A 223 -15.78 3.02 1.00
C THR A 223 -16.43 4.32 1.49
N PHE A 224 -17.15 5.03 0.63
CA PHE A 224 -17.82 6.30 0.98
C PHE A 224 -18.89 6.09 2.04
N THR A 225 -19.74 5.07 1.88
CA THR A 225 -20.75 4.68 2.86
C THR A 225 -20.12 4.36 4.21
N ARG A 226 -19.08 3.53 4.22
CA ARG A 226 -18.38 3.15 5.45
C ARG A 226 -17.76 4.36 6.14
N ARG A 227 -17.19 5.30 5.38
CA ARG A 227 -16.60 6.53 5.90
C ARG A 227 -17.60 7.66 6.12
N ARG A 228 -18.91 7.38 6.02
CA ARG A 228 -20.01 8.33 6.25
C ARG A 228 -19.81 9.64 5.47
N THR A 229 -19.24 9.52 4.28
CA THR A 229 -19.01 10.66 3.38
C THR A 229 -19.95 10.46 2.19
N PRO A 230 -20.81 11.44 1.87
CA PRO A 230 -21.68 11.32 0.71
C PRO A 230 -20.83 11.23 -0.57
N LEU A 231 -21.32 10.46 -1.54
CA LEU A 231 -20.73 10.49 -2.88
C LEU A 231 -20.89 11.92 -3.45
N PRO A 232 -19.83 12.53 -3.99
CA PRO A 232 -19.91 13.83 -4.66
C PRO A 232 -21.01 13.82 -5.72
N GLU A 233 -21.82 14.88 -5.83
CA GLU A 233 -22.85 14.99 -6.88
C GLU A 233 -22.25 15.37 -8.24
N ALA A 234 -21.14 16.10 -8.21
CA ALA A 234 -20.38 16.53 -9.38
C ALA A 234 -18.97 15.91 -9.39
N LEU A 235 -18.19 16.20 -10.43
CA LEU A 235 -16.78 15.83 -10.48
C LEU A 235 -16.03 16.55 -9.33
N PRO A 236 -15.33 15.83 -8.43
CA PRO A 236 -14.61 16.44 -7.31
C PRO A 236 -13.55 17.42 -7.77
N LEU A 237 -13.31 18.49 -7.00
CA LEU A 237 -12.27 19.49 -7.29
C LEU A 237 -10.92 18.83 -7.62
N ALA A 238 -10.51 17.82 -6.85
CA ALA A 238 -9.27 17.08 -7.05
C ALA A 238 -9.14 16.45 -8.46
N LEU A 239 -10.25 16.22 -9.16
CA LEU A 239 -10.32 15.65 -10.50
C LEU A 239 -10.58 16.71 -11.59
N THR A 240 -10.54 18.00 -11.27
CA THR A 240 -10.69 19.09 -12.24
C THR A 240 -9.34 19.75 -12.57
N GLN A 241 -9.29 20.46 -13.70
CA GLN A 241 -8.09 21.22 -14.08
C GLN A 241 -7.79 22.38 -13.11
N GLU A 242 -8.80 22.88 -12.40
CA GLU A 242 -8.63 23.91 -11.36
C GLU A 242 -7.71 23.42 -10.22
N PHE A 243 -7.74 22.12 -9.90
CA PHE A 243 -6.85 21.55 -8.89
C PHE A 243 -5.39 21.55 -9.34
N ALA A 244 -5.10 21.44 -10.64
CA ALA A 244 -3.73 21.41 -11.16
C ALA A 244 -3.09 22.82 -11.22
N SER A 245 -3.27 23.61 -10.17
CA SER A 245 -2.68 24.94 -10.01
C SER A 245 -1.15 24.89 -9.89
N LEU A 246 -0.49 26.05 -10.03
CA LEU A 246 0.97 26.16 -9.95
C LEU A 246 1.54 25.58 -8.64
N ASP A 247 0.89 25.84 -7.50
CA ASP A 247 1.34 25.32 -6.21
C ASP A 247 1.23 23.79 -6.13
N LYS A 248 0.19 23.20 -6.72
CA LYS A 248 0.02 21.74 -6.77
C LYS A 248 1.01 21.10 -7.73
N GLU A 249 1.31 21.75 -8.85
CA GLU A 249 2.36 21.33 -9.78
C GLU A 249 3.75 21.33 -9.11
N VAL A 250 4.05 22.29 -8.24
CA VAL A 250 5.27 22.29 -7.42
C VAL A 250 5.31 21.08 -6.47
N GLN A 251 4.18 20.76 -5.81
CA GLN A 251 4.07 19.57 -4.96
C GLN A 251 4.25 18.27 -5.76
N TRP A 252 3.68 18.21 -6.96
CA TRP A 252 3.80 17.08 -7.88
C TRP A 252 5.25 16.84 -8.28
N ARG A 253 5.98 17.88 -8.70
CA ARG A 253 7.41 17.77 -9.04
C ARG A 253 8.27 17.37 -7.85
N ALA A 254 7.96 17.87 -6.64
CA ALA A 254 8.63 17.46 -5.42
C ALA A 254 8.39 15.97 -5.12
N PHE A 255 7.17 15.48 -5.33
CA PHE A 255 6.85 14.06 -5.26
C PHE A 255 7.64 13.24 -6.28
N GLN A 256 7.67 13.63 -7.57
CA GLN A 256 8.40 12.91 -8.62
C GLN A 256 9.88 12.74 -8.26
N ARG A 257 10.55 13.82 -7.84
CA ARG A 257 11.95 13.78 -7.39
C ARG A 257 12.16 12.80 -6.23
N LYS A 258 11.30 12.86 -5.21
CA LYS A 258 11.38 11.98 -4.03
C LYS A 258 11.09 10.53 -4.39
N ALA A 259 10.25 10.29 -5.39
CA ALA A 259 9.91 8.96 -5.87
C ALA A 259 10.97 8.38 -6.84
N GLY A 260 12.01 9.13 -7.20
CA GLY A 260 13.00 8.70 -8.19
C GLY A 260 12.44 8.62 -9.61
N LEU A 261 11.29 9.24 -9.86
CA LEU A 261 10.69 9.36 -11.18
C LEU A 261 11.43 10.45 -11.96
N ALA A 262 11.52 10.31 -13.28
CA ALA A 262 12.04 11.38 -14.13
C ALA A 262 11.22 12.66 -13.91
N ALA A 263 11.81 13.65 -13.24
CA ALA A 263 11.10 14.87 -12.86
C ALA A 263 10.65 15.62 -14.13
N GLY A 264 9.37 15.99 -14.19
CA GLY A 264 8.80 16.64 -15.38
C GLY A 264 8.48 15.70 -16.55
N SER A 265 8.59 14.37 -16.37
CA SER A 265 8.13 13.40 -17.37
C SER A 265 6.65 13.55 -17.71
N GLU A 266 5.83 13.90 -16.71
CA GLU A 266 4.41 14.22 -16.86
C GLU A 266 4.01 15.38 -15.94
N SER A 267 3.12 16.25 -16.41
CA SER A 267 2.52 17.32 -15.59
C SER A 267 1.38 16.79 -14.73
N LEU A 268 1.12 17.46 -13.60
CA LEU A 268 -0.02 17.10 -12.74
C LEU A 268 -1.34 17.23 -13.51
N ALA A 269 -1.48 18.28 -14.32
CA ALA A 269 -2.67 18.51 -15.15
C ALA A 269 -2.99 17.33 -16.07
N GLY A 270 -1.96 16.74 -16.70
CA GLY A 270 -2.12 15.55 -17.55
C GLY A 270 -2.54 14.31 -16.76
N VAL A 271 -1.94 14.09 -15.60
CA VAL A 271 -2.31 12.97 -14.71
C VAL A 271 -3.74 13.14 -14.19
N VAL A 272 -4.09 14.33 -13.71
CA VAL A 272 -5.45 14.64 -13.23
C VAL A 272 -6.48 14.42 -14.33
N ALA A 273 -6.20 14.86 -15.57
CA ALA A 273 -7.09 14.64 -16.70
C ALA A 273 -7.35 13.15 -16.94
N ARG A 274 -6.31 12.31 -16.94
CA ARG A 274 -6.48 10.86 -17.14
C ARG A 274 -7.20 10.18 -15.99
N VAL A 275 -6.84 10.52 -14.75
CA VAL A 275 -7.52 10.00 -13.56
C VAL A 275 -9.00 10.40 -13.56
N ALA A 276 -9.33 11.61 -14.01
CA ALA A 276 -10.72 12.04 -14.16
C ALA A 276 -11.48 11.23 -15.21
N VAL A 277 -10.88 10.97 -16.39
CA VAL A 277 -11.49 10.12 -17.43
C VAL A 277 -11.72 8.69 -16.92
N PHE A 278 -10.82 8.17 -16.10
CA PHE A 278 -10.96 6.84 -15.49
C PHE A 278 -12.04 6.80 -14.39
N LEU A 279 -12.06 7.78 -13.48
CA LEU A 279 -12.92 7.72 -12.30
C LEU A 279 -14.32 8.31 -12.49
N ALA A 280 -14.51 9.25 -13.42
CA ALA A 280 -15.80 9.92 -13.60
C ALA A 280 -16.95 8.94 -13.93
N PRO A 281 -16.80 7.96 -14.85
CA PRO A 281 -17.89 7.05 -15.17
C PRO A 281 -18.25 6.12 -14.00
N VAL A 282 -17.26 5.64 -13.23
CA VAL A 282 -17.51 4.74 -12.08
C VAL A 282 -18.03 5.49 -10.86
N LEU A 283 -17.68 6.77 -10.70
CA LEU A 283 -18.28 7.61 -9.66
C LEU A 283 -19.77 7.84 -9.94
N GLU A 284 -20.12 8.06 -11.21
CA GLU A 284 -21.50 8.18 -11.65
C GLU A 284 -22.28 6.87 -11.52
N ALA A 285 -21.68 5.74 -11.89
CA ALA A 285 -22.27 4.42 -11.67
C ALA A 285 -22.49 4.12 -10.19
N ALA A 286 -21.56 4.52 -9.31
CA ALA A 286 -21.69 4.37 -7.86
C ALA A 286 -22.89 5.16 -7.31
N ARG A 287 -23.22 6.32 -7.88
CA ARG A 287 -24.40 7.12 -7.50
C ARG A 287 -25.72 6.47 -7.90
N ARG A 288 -25.78 5.91 -9.12
CA ARG A 288 -27.02 5.33 -9.67
C ARG A 288 -27.36 3.92 -9.14
N GLY A 289 -26.43 3.29 -8.44
CA GLY A 289 -26.50 1.86 -8.14
C GLY A 289 -25.93 1.07 -9.31
N ALA A 290 -24.86 0.30 -9.07
CA ALA A 290 -24.09 -0.34 -10.13
C ALA A 290 -24.94 -1.36 -10.93
N GLU A 291 -25.14 -1.09 -12.21
CA GLU A 291 -25.56 -2.08 -13.22
C GLU A 291 -24.37 -3.01 -13.59
N PRO A 292 -24.59 -4.22 -14.13
CA PRO A 292 -23.50 -5.08 -14.62
C PRO A 292 -22.59 -4.31 -15.59
N GLY A 293 -21.32 -4.14 -15.21
CA GLY A 293 -20.42 -3.19 -15.86
C GLY A 293 -19.62 -3.75 -17.03
N SER A 294 -19.21 -2.87 -17.93
CA SER A 294 -18.23 -3.16 -18.98
C SER A 294 -16.87 -3.53 -18.36
N ILE A 295 -16.16 -4.45 -19.04
CA ILE A 295 -14.76 -4.76 -18.72
C ILE A 295 -13.91 -3.69 -19.41
N TRP A 296 -13.20 -2.92 -18.61
CA TRP A 296 -12.30 -1.86 -19.03
C TRP A 296 -10.89 -2.40 -19.26
N PRO A 297 -10.30 -2.20 -20.45
CA PRO A 297 -8.91 -2.58 -20.70
C PRO A 297 -7.92 -1.64 -20.01
N ALA A 298 -6.69 -2.13 -19.83
CA ALA A 298 -5.57 -1.33 -19.37
C ALA A 298 -5.31 -0.15 -20.32
N GLY A 299 -5.21 1.07 -19.77
CA GLY A 299 -4.99 2.29 -20.56
C GLY A 299 -6.22 2.83 -21.30
N GLY A 300 -7.36 2.16 -21.20
CA GLY A 300 -8.63 2.58 -21.78
C GLY A 300 -8.86 2.07 -23.22
N PRO A 301 -9.98 2.46 -23.86
CA PRO A 301 -10.98 3.42 -23.37
C PRO A 301 -11.78 2.89 -22.16
N TRP A 302 -12.15 3.79 -21.26
CA TRP A 302 -12.99 3.54 -20.08
C TRP A 302 -14.38 4.11 -20.34
N ARG A 303 -15.27 3.30 -20.91
CA ARG A 303 -16.61 3.71 -21.33
C ARG A 303 -17.64 2.62 -21.03
#